data_AF-A0A6A8Q959-F1
#
_entry.id   AF-A0A6A8Q959-F1
#
_cell.length_a   1.000
_cell.length_b   1.000
_cell.length_c   1.000
_cell.angle_alpha   90.00
_cell.angle_beta   90.00
_cell.angle_gamma   90.00
#
_symmetry.space_group_name_H-M   'P 1'
#
loop_
_entity.id
_entity.type
_entity.pdbx_description
1 polymer ?
#
loop_
_entity_poly.entity_id
_entity_poly.type
_entity_poly.pdbx_seq_one_letter_code
_entity_poly.pdbx_strand_id
1 'polypeptide(L)'
;MNIHAVTNKINEADFFFEKLKHSSTEPVNRSETEYYLSAFLSAARSFTFVLQKMCKHDRNFSDFEEWYRNQLKKLESYQFSEYFKEFRNVALKEGVSVLSGGAIYTNEDGEMVSEIHLSHQTIQFKNIKIPDNFLEESFNYLKILVSIYWDFLVEFGEKIDPWRIHTINFLKKNNDHQHDLIYSSIEDFEGELTKEIETNKLFSNSKPHKIVDQLFEKYLKINRFK
;
A
#
# COMPACT_ATOMS: atom_id res chain seq x y z
N MET A 1 -0.54 -19.77 2.52
CA MET A 1 -0.98 -18.37 2.73
C MET A 1 -0.54 -17.54 1.52
N ASN A 2 -1.36 -16.61 1.01
CA ASN A 2 -1.07 -15.89 -0.24
C ASN A 2 -0.79 -14.40 0.02
N ILE A 3 0.44 -14.09 0.44
CA ILE A 3 0.89 -12.70 0.65
C ILE A 3 0.81 -11.87 -0.63
N HIS A 4 0.93 -12.50 -1.81
CA HIS A 4 0.79 -11.81 -3.09
C HIS A 4 -0.61 -11.19 -3.26
N ALA A 5 -1.65 -11.75 -2.65
CA ALA A 5 -2.98 -11.14 -2.69
C ALA A 5 -3.01 -9.78 -1.96
N VAL A 6 -2.34 -9.66 -0.81
CA VAL A 6 -2.21 -8.39 -0.07
C VAL A 6 -1.35 -7.41 -0.86
N THR A 7 -0.20 -7.88 -1.38
CA THR A 7 0.69 -7.11 -2.25
C THR A 7 -0.04 -6.57 -3.48
N ASN A 8 -0.85 -7.39 -4.15
CA ASN A 8 -1.56 -6.97 -5.36
C ASN A 8 -2.58 -5.87 -5.05
N LYS A 9 -3.28 -5.92 -3.90
CA LYS A 9 -4.26 -4.89 -3.54
C LYS A 9 -3.64 -3.53 -3.25
N ILE A 10 -2.47 -3.50 -2.61
CA ILE A 10 -1.80 -2.23 -2.36
C ILE A 10 -1.19 -1.64 -3.64
N ASN A 11 -0.68 -2.48 -4.54
CA ASN A 11 -0.23 -2.06 -5.87
C ASN A 11 -1.38 -1.60 -6.77
N GLU A 12 -2.53 -2.27 -6.71
CA GLU A 12 -3.73 -1.86 -7.43
C GLU A 12 -4.19 -0.47 -6.98
N ALA A 13 -4.14 -0.20 -5.66
CA ALA A 13 -4.46 1.11 -5.13
C ALA A 13 -3.46 2.18 -5.60
N ASP A 14 -2.15 1.89 -5.57
CA ASP A 14 -1.11 2.79 -6.10
C ASP A 14 -1.29 3.07 -7.60
N PHE A 15 -1.55 2.03 -8.39
CA PHE A 15 -1.77 2.15 -9.83
C PHE A 15 -2.95 3.08 -10.15
N PHE A 16 -4.10 2.89 -9.49
CA PHE A 16 -5.26 3.73 -9.73
C PHE A 16 -5.08 5.15 -9.21
N PHE A 17 -4.32 5.35 -8.13
CA PHE A 17 -3.94 6.69 -7.69
C PHE A 17 -3.08 7.41 -8.74
N GLU A 18 -2.09 6.74 -9.32
CA GLU A 18 -1.27 7.34 -10.39
C GLU A 18 -2.10 7.66 -11.63
N LYS A 19 -3.04 6.79 -12.00
CA LYS A 19 -3.98 7.03 -13.10
C LYS A 19 -4.90 8.20 -12.81
N LEU A 20 -5.41 8.31 -11.59
CA LEU A 20 -6.23 9.44 -11.14
C LEU A 20 -5.45 10.76 -11.22
N LYS A 21 -4.19 10.76 -10.76
CA LYS A 21 -3.31 11.93 -10.83
C LYS A 21 -3.10 12.36 -12.28
N HIS A 22 -2.78 11.43 -13.18
CA HIS A 22 -2.58 11.73 -14.60
C HIS A 22 -3.87 12.17 -15.32
N SER A 23 -5.01 11.54 -15.04
CA SER A 23 -6.27 11.92 -15.69
C SER A 23 -6.76 13.30 -15.26
N SER A 24 -6.30 13.78 -14.10
CA SER A 24 -6.60 15.11 -13.60
C SER A 24 -5.74 16.21 -14.21
N THR A 25 -4.58 15.88 -14.79
CA THR A 25 -3.61 16.85 -15.39
C THR A 25 -3.81 17.11 -16.88
N GLU A 26 -4.68 16.35 -17.54
CA GLU A 26 -5.01 16.51 -18.97
C GLU A 26 -6.34 17.29 -19.12
N PRO A 27 -6.64 17.92 -20.28
CA PRO A 27 -7.93 18.55 -20.52
C PRO A 27 -9.08 17.59 -20.20
N VAL A 28 -9.79 17.92 -19.12
CA VAL A 28 -10.60 17.03 -18.28
C VAL A 28 -11.42 16.01 -19.06
N ASN A 29 -10.95 14.75 -19.10
CA ASN A 29 -11.83 13.60 -19.30
C ASN A 29 -12.49 13.27 -17.96
N ARG A 30 -13.55 14.02 -17.64
CA ARG A 30 -14.27 13.92 -16.35
C ARG A 30 -14.63 12.48 -16.03
N SER A 31 -15.16 11.75 -17.01
CA SER A 31 -15.58 10.36 -16.86
C SER A 31 -14.42 9.44 -16.46
N GLU A 32 -13.25 9.62 -17.07
CA GLU A 32 -12.06 8.82 -16.76
C GLU A 32 -11.54 9.11 -15.35
N THR A 33 -11.53 10.38 -14.94
CA THR A 33 -11.20 10.77 -13.55
C THR A 33 -12.16 10.13 -12.55
N GLU A 34 -13.46 10.11 -12.84
CA GLU A 34 -14.46 9.44 -11.98
C GLU A 34 -14.22 7.92 -11.89
N TYR A 35 -13.86 7.28 -13.00
CA TYR A 35 -13.56 5.84 -13.02
C TYR A 35 -12.32 5.50 -12.19
N TYR A 36 -11.22 6.24 -12.37
CA TYR A 36 -10.01 6.02 -11.59
C TYR A 36 -10.20 6.35 -10.12
N LEU A 37 -10.99 7.38 -9.80
CA LEU A 37 -11.33 7.73 -8.42
C LEU A 37 -12.09 6.59 -7.73
N SER A 38 -13.13 6.06 -8.37
CA SER A 38 -13.90 4.91 -7.86
C SER A 38 -13.03 3.66 -7.69
N ALA A 39 -12.17 3.38 -8.68
CA ALA A 39 -11.26 2.24 -8.67
C ALA A 39 -10.21 2.34 -7.56
N PHE A 40 -9.59 3.52 -7.41
CA PHE A 40 -8.63 3.83 -6.35
C PHE A 40 -9.21 3.56 -4.96
N LEU A 41 -10.37 4.14 -4.66
CA LEU A 41 -11.02 4.00 -3.35
C LEU A 41 -11.42 2.55 -3.04
N SER A 42 -11.89 1.84 -4.07
CA SER A 42 -12.23 0.42 -3.95
C SER A 42 -10.99 -0.43 -3.67
N ALA A 43 -9.90 -0.19 -4.39
CA ALA A 43 -8.64 -0.91 -4.22
C ALA A 43 -8.02 -0.63 -2.84
N ALA A 44 -7.90 0.64 -2.45
CA ALA A 44 -7.29 1.07 -1.18
C ALA A 44 -7.98 0.43 0.03
N ARG A 45 -9.31 0.33 0.02
CA ARG A 45 -10.07 -0.31 1.11
C ARG A 45 -9.94 -1.84 1.09
N SER A 46 -9.86 -2.44 -0.10
CA SER A 46 -9.80 -3.90 -0.24
C SER A 46 -8.55 -4.51 0.41
N PHE A 47 -7.45 -3.76 0.48
CA PHE A 47 -6.22 -4.15 1.18
C PHE A 47 -6.51 -4.64 2.62
N THR A 48 -7.21 -3.83 3.41
CA THR A 48 -7.52 -4.15 4.82
C THR A 48 -8.36 -5.42 4.97
N PHE A 49 -9.30 -5.67 4.04
CA PHE A 49 -10.14 -6.87 4.06
C PHE A 49 -9.38 -8.13 3.66
N VAL A 50 -8.51 -8.04 2.64
CA VAL A 50 -7.66 -9.16 2.23
C VAL A 50 -6.70 -9.52 3.36
N LEU A 51 -6.12 -8.53 4.04
CA LEU A 51 -5.24 -8.74 5.17
C LEU A 51 -5.96 -9.48 6.32
N GLN A 52 -7.14 -9.01 6.74
CA GLN A 52 -7.95 -9.70 7.75
C GLN A 52 -8.30 -11.13 7.33
N LYS A 53 -8.83 -11.31 6.11
CA LYS A 53 -9.25 -12.63 5.61
C LYS A 53 -8.10 -13.63 5.59
N MET A 54 -6.90 -13.15 5.27
CA MET A 54 -5.69 -13.99 5.24
C MET A 54 -5.33 -14.52 6.63
N CYS A 55 -5.49 -13.72 7.68
CA CYS A 55 -5.02 -14.05 9.03
C CYS A 55 -6.12 -14.61 9.96
N LYS A 56 -7.40 -14.37 9.69
CA LYS A 56 -8.55 -14.67 10.58
C LYS A 56 -8.67 -16.12 11.08
N HIS A 57 -8.08 -17.09 10.38
CA HIS A 57 -8.21 -18.52 10.70
C HIS A 57 -6.88 -19.27 10.82
N ASP A 58 -5.75 -18.54 10.80
CA ASP A 58 -4.43 -19.14 10.91
C ASP A 58 -3.94 -19.07 12.36
N ARG A 59 -3.68 -20.23 12.98
CA ARG A 59 -3.22 -20.34 14.37
C ARG A 59 -1.87 -19.66 14.60
N ASN A 60 -1.08 -19.46 13.54
CA ASN A 60 0.19 -18.75 13.63
C ASN A 60 -0.03 -17.24 13.92
N PHE A 61 -1.23 -16.73 13.70
CA PHE A 61 -1.59 -15.31 13.83
C PHE A 61 -2.47 -15.03 15.05
N SER A 62 -2.25 -15.71 16.18
CA SER A 62 -3.03 -15.51 17.42
C SER A 62 -3.11 -14.05 17.87
N ASP A 63 -2.03 -13.29 17.66
CA ASP A 63 -1.91 -11.90 18.11
C ASP A 63 -2.37 -10.89 17.04
N PHE A 64 -2.76 -11.38 15.85
CA PHE A 64 -3.14 -10.53 14.72
C PHE A 64 -4.36 -9.68 15.02
N GLU A 65 -5.39 -10.23 15.68
CA GLU A 65 -6.62 -9.46 15.94
C GLU A 65 -6.38 -8.26 16.87
N GLU A 66 -5.46 -8.39 17.84
CA GLU A 66 -5.05 -7.27 18.68
C GLU A 66 -4.18 -6.28 17.91
N TRP A 67 -3.16 -6.77 17.20
CA TRP A 67 -2.30 -5.93 16.37
C TRP A 67 -3.11 -5.15 15.33
N TYR A 68 -4.03 -5.81 14.63
CA TYR A 68 -4.83 -5.24 13.57
C TYR A 68 -5.80 -4.18 14.10
N ARG A 69 -6.38 -4.37 15.29
CA ARG A 69 -7.18 -3.33 15.96
C ARG A 69 -6.36 -2.08 16.26
N ASN A 70 -5.09 -2.21 16.63
CA ASN A 70 -4.21 -1.06 16.84
C ASN A 70 -3.91 -0.33 15.51
N GLN A 71 -3.74 -1.07 14.41
CA GLN A 71 -3.56 -0.45 13.09
C GLN A 71 -4.83 0.27 12.59
N LEU A 72 -6.02 -0.28 12.86
CA LEU A 72 -7.28 0.40 12.55
C LEU A 72 -7.40 1.72 13.31
N LYS A 73 -7.01 1.77 14.59
CA LYS A 73 -7.00 3.04 15.35
C LYS A 73 -6.08 4.09 14.72
N LYS A 74 -4.91 3.69 14.20
CA LYS A 74 -4.04 4.60 13.44
C LYS A 74 -4.76 5.14 12.19
N LEU A 75 -5.43 4.26 11.44
CA LEU A 75 -6.20 4.66 10.27
C LEU A 75 -7.35 5.59 10.63
N GLU A 76 -8.09 5.31 11.71
CA GLU A 76 -9.19 6.14 12.22
C GLU A 76 -8.72 7.50 12.73
N SER A 77 -7.52 7.58 13.31
CA SER A 77 -6.92 8.85 13.77
C SER A 77 -6.59 9.82 12.64
N TYR A 78 -6.54 9.34 11.39
CA TYR A 78 -6.36 10.20 10.24
C TYR A 78 -7.60 11.05 9.99
N GLN A 79 -7.41 12.37 9.87
CA GLN A 79 -8.49 13.37 9.81
C GLN A 79 -9.49 13.15 8.66
N PHE A 80 -9.10 12.44 7.59
CA PHE A 80 -9.96 12.15 6.44
C PHE A 80 -10.37 10.67 6.35
N SER A 81 -10.13 9.88 7.39
CA SER A 81 -10.46 8.45 7.41
C SER A 81 -11.95 8.17 7.18
N GLU A 82 -12.81 8.96 7.81
CA GLU A 82 -14.26 8.90 7.65
C GLU A 82 -14.68 9.28 6.23
N TYR A 83 -14.02 10.27 5.64
CA TYR A 83 -14.24 10.68 4.25
C TYR A 83 -13.97 9.54 3.27
N PHE A 84 -12.78 8.94 3.31
CA PHE A 84 -12.42 7.80 2.44
C PHE A 84 -13.34 6.59 2.63
N LYS A 85 -13.83 6.38 3.86
CA LYS A 85 -14.81 5.32 4.17
C LYS A 85 -16.18 5.59 3.56
N GLU A 86 -16.75 6.77 3.79
CA GLU A 86 -18.11 7.09 3.36
C GLU A 86 -18.19 7.38 1.86
N PHE A 87 -17.12 7.93 1.26
CA PHE A 87 -17.08 8.13 -0.18
C PHE A 87 -17.35 6.87 -0.95
N ARG A 88 -16.66 5.79 -0.60
CA ARG A 88 -16.87 4.49 -1.25
C ARG A 88 -18.31 3.99 -1.03
N ASN A 89 -18.90 4.24 0.13
CA ASN A 89 -20.29 3.85 0.38
C ASN A 89 -21.24 4.58 -0.55
N VAL A 90 -21.07 5.89 -0.72
CA VAL A 90 -21.87 6.71 -1.63
C VAL A 90 -21.63 6.30 -3.09
N ALA A 91 -20.38 6.27 -3.52
CA ALA A 91 -20.01 5.93 -4.90
C ALA A 91 -20.51 4.53 -5.32
N LEU A 92 -20.43 3.53 -4.44
CA LEU A 92 -20.88 2.17 -4.77
C LEU A 92 -22.38 1.91 -4.57
N LYS A 93 -23.03 2.56 -3.59
CA LYS A 93 -24.44 2.28 -3.29
C LYS A 93 -25.39 3.19 -4.06
N GLU A 94 -24.98 4.41 -4.32
CA GLU A 94 -25.85 5.44 -4.90
C GLU A 94 -25.49 5.74 -6.35
N GLY A 95 -24.30 5.33 -6.82
CA GLY A 95 -23.83 5.61 -8.18
C GLY A 95 -23.64 7.11 -8.44
N VAL A 96 -23.57 7.92 -7.38
CA VAL A 96 -23.44 9.37 -7.46
C VAL A 96 -21.98 9.73 -7.65
N SER A 97 -21.68 10.47 -8.72
CA SER A 97 -20.39 11.12 -8.86
C SER A 97 -20.31 12.28 -7.88
N VAL A 98 -19.30 12.26 -7.03
CA VAL A 98 -18.97 13.37 -6.14
C VAL A 98 -17.90 14.27 -6.73
N LEU A 99 -17.45 14.01 -7.96
CA LEU A 99 -16.55 14.90 -8.69
C LEU A 99 -17.35 16.13 -9.16
N SER A 100 -16.98 17.30 -8.64
CA SER A 100 -17.58 18.58 -9.04
C SER A 100 -16.81 19.29 -10.15
N GLY A 101 -15.50 19.06 -10.22
CA GLY A 101 -14.61 19.71 -11.17
C GLY A 101 -13.14 19.46 -10.83
N GLY A 102 -12.28 20.27 -11.43
CA GLY A 102 -10.86 20.29 -11.14
C GLY A 102 -10.20 21.52 -11.74
N ALA A 103 -8.98 21.81 -11.30
CA ALA A 103 -8.19 22.93 -11.80
C ALA A 103 -6.77 22.46 -12.12
N ILE A 104 -6.19 23.02 -13.18
CA ILE A 104 -4.77 22.82 -13.51
C ILE A 104 -4.15 24.22 -13.54
N TYR A 105 -3.11 24.42 -12.74
CA TYR A 105 -2.38 25.69 -12.68
C TYR A 105 -0.90 25.44 -12.38
N THR A 106 -0.08 26.47 -12.56
CA THR A 106 1.32 26.45 -12.17
C THR A 106 1.44 27.11 -10.79
N ASN A 107 2.05 26.44 -9.82
CA ASN A 107 2.26 26.99 -8.48
C ASN A 107 3.42 28.02 -8.46
N GLU A 108 3.69 28.60 -7.29
CA GLU A 108 4.77 29.59 -7.11
C GLU A 108 6.17 29.04 -7.42
N ASP A 109 6.35 27.72 -7.28
CA ASP A 109 7.60 27.01 -7.58
C ASP A 109 7.78 26.66 -9.08
N GLY A 110 6.81 27.03 -9.93
CA GLY A 110 6.83 26.71 -11.36
C GLY A 110 6.40 25.29 -11.70
N GLU A 111 5.85 24.54 -10.74
CA GLU A 111 5.36 23.18 -10.92
C GLU A 111 3.90 23.18 -11.38
N MET A 112 3.57 22.28 -12.32
CA MET A 112 2.19 22.07 -12.73
C MET A 112 1.45 21.27 -11.65
N VAL A 113 0.42 21.87 -11.09
CA VAL A 113 -0.45 21.29 -10.06
C VAL A 113 -1.82 21.02 -10.65
N SER A 114 -2.36 19.85 -10.32
CA SER A 114 -3.74 19.48 -10.59
C SER A 114 -4.50 19.35 -9.29
N GLU A 115 -5.73 19.86 -9.28
CA GLU A 115 -6.68 19.75 -8.19
C GLU A 115 -7.94 19.03 -8.63
N ILE A 116 -8.46 18.21 -7.71
CA ILE A 116 -9.74 17.55 -7.84
C ILE A 116 -10.70 18.19 -6.84
N HIS A 117 -11.80 18.76 -7.35
CA HIS A 117 -12.82 19.39 -6.51
C HIS A 117 -13.99 18.45 -6.31
N LEU A 118 -14.40 18.25 -5.06
CA LEU A 118 -15.41 17.26 -4.67
C LEU A 118 -16.65 17.96 -4.12
N SER A 119 -17.83 17.44 -4.43
CA SER A 119 -19.13 18.03 -4.05
C SER A 119 -19.68 17.42 -2.75
N HIS A 120 -20.40 18.25 -1.98
CA HIS A 120 -21.16 17.85 -0.79
C HIS A 120 -22.60 17.43 -1.09
N GLN A 121 -22.92 17.00 -2.32
CA GLN A 121 -24.32 16.86 -2.74
C GLN A 121 -25.10 15.75 -2.01
N THR A 122 -24.42 14.83 -1.33
CA THR A 122 -25.10 13.79 -0.55
C THR A 122 -25.12 14.10 0.94
N ILE A 123 -26.25 13.77 1.58
CA ILE A 123 -26.49 14.03 3.02
C ILE A 123 -25.39 13.39 3.89
N GLN A 124 -24.76 12.30 3.42
CA GLN A 124 -23.68 11.63 4.15
C GLN A 124 -22.42 12.50 4.30
N PHE A 125 -22.13 13.41 3.37
CA PHE A 125 -20.97 14.32 3.47
C PHE A 125 -21.26 15.64 4.16
N LYS A 126 -22.48 15.86 4.65
CA LYS A 126 -22.88 17.15 5.25
C LYS A 126 -22.04 17.51 6.49
N ASN A 127 -21.59 16.50 7.23
CA ASN A 127 -20.82 16.67 8.47
C ASN A 127 -19.39 16.11 8.37
N ILE A 128 -18.98 15.63 7.18
CA ILE A 128 -17.66 15.02 6.98
C ILE A 128 -16.72 16.09 6.40
N LYS A 129 -15.54 16.22 7.01
CA LYS A 129 -14.49 17.11 6.49
C LYS A 129 -14.01 16.56 5.14
N ILE A 130 -14.07 17.38 4.09
CA ILE A 130 -13.52 17.06 2.78
C ILE A 130 -12.08 17.57 2.70
N PRO A 131 -11.15 16.79 2.10
CA PRO A 131 -9.82 17.29 1.75
C PRO A 131 -9.87 18.55 0.89
N ASP A 132 -9.14 19.59 1.30
CA ASP A 132 -8.90 20.76 0.44
C ASP A 132 -8.04 20.35 -0.78
N ASN A 133 -7.00 19.55 -0.55
CA ASN A 133 -6.19 18.93 -1.58
C ASN A 133 -6.41 17.41 -1.61
N PHE A 134 -7.39 16.94 -2.38
CA PHE A 134 -7.73 15.52 -2.41
C PHE A 134 -6.61 14.60 -2.88
N LEU A 135 -5.79 15.03 -3.85
CA LEU A 135 -4.69 14.19 -4.36
C LEU A 135 -3.60 14.02 -3.31
N GLU A 136 -3.25 15.07 -2.59
CA GLU A 136 -2.30 15.01 -1.48
C GLU A 136 -2.83 14.15 -0.33
N GLU A 137 -4.09 14.32 0.07
CA GLU A 137 -4.67 13.52 1.14
C GLU A 137 -4.89 12.05 0.72
N SER A 138 -5.04 11.77 -0.58
CA SER A 138 -5.04 10.40 -1.11
C SER A 138 -3.65 9.76 -1.06
N PHE A 139 -2.59 10.54 -1.35
CA PHE A 139 -1.21 10.09 -1.18
C PHE A 139 -0.90 9.79 0.29
N ASN A 140 -1.29 10.67 1.20
CA ASN A 140 -1.13 10.49 2.65
C ASN A 140 -1.92 9.28 3.17
N TYR A 141 -3.13 9.06 2.65
CA TYR A 141 -3.92 7.86 2.97
C TYR A 141 -3.22 6.58 2.50
N LEU A 142 -2.70 6.54 1.27
CA LEU A 142 -1.89 5.42 0.77
C LEU A 142 -0.64 5.20 1.61
N LYS A 143 0.04 6.26 2.03
CA LYS A 143 1.20 6.18 2.92
C LYS A 143 0.87 5.46 4.22
N ILE A 144 -0.29 5.73 4.82
CA ILE A 144 -0.76 5.01 6.02
C ILE A 144 -0.99 3.53 5.71
N LEU A 145 -1.65 3.19 4.60
CA LEU A 145 -1.87 1.80 4.20
C LEU A 145 -0.55 1.05 3.96
N VAL A 146 0.42 1.70 3.31
CA VAL A 146 1.76 1.14 3.07
C VAL A 146 2.52 0.97 4.38
N SER A 147 2.37 1.90 5.33
CA SER A 147 2.91 1.74 6.69
C SER A 147 2.29 0.55 7.43
N ILE A 148 0.98 0.33 7.31
CA ILE A 148 0.32 -0.84 7.93
C ILE A 148 0.86 -2.13 7.29
N TYR A 149 1.05 -2.13 5.96
CA TYR A 149 1.62 -3.27 5.27
C TYR A 149 3.08 -3.53 5.69
N TRP A 150 3.87 -2.47 5.86
CA TRP A 150 5.22 -2.57 6.40
C TRP A 150 5.23 -3.18 7.80
N ASP A 151 4.46 -2.61 8.73
CA ASP A 151 4.34 -3.10 10.11
C ASP A 151 3.92 -4.58 10.13
N PHE A 152 3.04 -4.98 9.21
CA PHE A 152 2.60 -6.37 9.08
C PHE A 152 3.75 -7.30 8.70
N LEU A 153 4.59 -6.91 7.73
CA LEU A 153 5.75 -7.69 7.32
C LEU A 153 6.81 -7.75 8.43
N VAL A 154 7.00 -6.68 9.19
CA VAL A 154 7.94 -6.65 10.32
C VAL A 154 7.46 -7.58 11.45
N GLU A 155 6.16 -7.57 11.76
CA GLU A 155 5.63 -8.30 12.90
C GLU A 155 5.37 -9.78 12.60
N PHE A 156 4.90 -10.10 11.39
CA PHE A 156 4.48 -11.46 11.04
C PHE A 156 5.27 -12.09 9.90
N GLY A 157 6.32 -11.42 9.41
CA GLY A 157 7.11 -11.86 8.26
C GLY A 157 7.60 -13.30 8.34
N GLU A 158 8.15 -13.70 9.50
CA GLU A 158 8.60 -15.08 9.77
C GLU A 158 7.52 -16.12 9.52
N LYS A 159 6.29 -15.78 9.90
CA LYS A 159 5.15 -16.70 9.84
C LYS A 159 4.60 -16.82 8.42
N ILE A 160 4.99 -15.89 7.54
CA ILE A 160 4.53 -15.79 6.16
C ILE A 160 5.50 -16.47 5.21
N ASP A 161 6.78 -16.16 5.37
CA ASP A 161 7.84 -16.76 4.60
C ASP A 161 9.13 -16.78 5.45
N PRO A 162 9.38 -17.88 6.18
CA PRO A 162 10.59 -18.03 6.99
C PRO A 162 11.88 -17.85 6.18
N TRP A 163 11.82 -18.05 4.86
CA TRP A 163 12.95 -17.98 3.94
C TRP A 163 13.00 -16.67 3.13
N ARG A 164 11.97 -15.81 3.25
CA ARG A 164 11.97 -14.46 2.65
C ARG A 164 11.32 -13.48 3.62
N ILE A 165 12.14 -12.81 4.41
CA ILE A 165 12.04 -11.36 4.65
C ILE A 165 13.40 -10.91 5.21
N HIS A 166 14.23 -10.36 4.32
CA HIS A 166 15.38 -9.57 4.71
C HIS A 166 14.87 -8.17 4.97
N THR A 167 14.51 -7.91 6.22
CA THR A 167 14.49 -6.54 6.73
C THR A 167 15.61 -6.45 7.75
N ILE A 168 16.51 -5.48 7.65
CA ILE A 168 17.56 -5.27 8.66
C ILE A 168 16.93 -5.15 10.07
N ASN A 169 15.74 -4.56 10.17
CA ASN A 169 14.99 -4.45 11.44
C ASN A 169 14.56 -5.81 12.01
N PHE A 170 14.28 -6.78 11.14
CA PHE A 170 13.92 -8.14 11.54
C PHE A 170 15.15 -8.88 12.11
N LEU A 171 16.29 -8.79 11.42
CA LEU A 171 17.58 -9.32 11.89
C LEU A 171 18.00 -8.67 13.23
N LYS A 172 17.81 -7.35 13.36
CA LYS A 172 18.05 -6.60 14.61
C LYS A 172 17.10 -6.99 15.74
N LYS A 173 15.81 -7.24 15.46
CA LYS A 173 14.83 -7.67 16.48
C LYS A 173 15.18 -9.05 17.06
N ASN A 174 15.78 -9.93 16.25
CA ASN A 174 16.07 -11.32 16.62
C ASN A 174 17.54 -11.61 16.95
N ASN A 175 18.43 -10.62 16.94
CA ASN A 175 19.87 -10.81 17.18
C ASN A 175 20.53 -11.85 16.23
N ASP A 176 19.99 -12.01 15.02
CA ASP A 176 20.48 -12.98 14.04
C ASP A 176 21.47 -12.31 13.07
N HIS A 177 22.75 -12.55 13.29
CA HIS A 177 23.86 -12.03 12.48
C HIS A 177 24.30 -12.98 11.36
N GLN A 178 23.74 -14.21 11.27
CA GLN A 178 24.21 -15.19 10.28
C GLN A 178 23.63 -14.97 8.88
N HIS A 179 22.45 -14.35 8.79
CA HIS A 179 21.79 -14.07 7.50
C HIS A 179 22.36 -12.84 6.75
N ASP A 180 23.17 -12.00 7.40
CA ASP A 180 23.90 -10.89 6.74
C ASP A 180 24.92 -11.40 5.71
N LEU A 181 25.46 -12.61 5.89
CA LEU A 181 26.50 -13.18 5.04
C LEU A 181 25.99 -13.64 3.66
N ILE A 182 24.71 -14.02 3.55
CA ILE A 182 24.15 -14.59 2.32
C ILE A 182 23.95 -13.53 1.23
N TYR A 183 23.78 -12.25 1.60
CA TYR A 183 23.66 -11.16 0.63
C TYR A 183 25.01 -10.63 0.14
N SER A 184 26.08 -10.78 0.93
CA SER A 184 27.44 -10.39 0.51
C SER A 184 28.14 -11.42 -0.38
N SER A 185 27.66 -12.68 -0.41
CA SER A 185 28.37 -13.78 -1.07
C SER A 185 27.88 -14.14 -2.47
N ILE A 186 26.91 -13.41 -3.03
CA ILE A 186 26.34 -13.74 -4.36
C ILE A 186 27.30 -13.39 -5.52
N GLU A 187 28.36 -12.61 -5.28
CA GLU A 187 29.37 -12.30 -6.32
C GLU A 187 30.67 -13.12 -6.24
N ASP A 188 30.94 -13.88 -5.17
CA ASP A 188 32.32 -14.32 -4.87
C ASP A 188 32.55 -15.82 -4.55
N PHE A 189 31.66 -16.75 -4.92
CA PHE A 189 31.93 -18.18 -4.69
C PHE A 189 31.76 -19.07 -5.93
N GLU A 190 32.83 -19.18 -6.72
CA GLU A 190 33.09 -20.36 -7.55
C GLU A 190 33.77 -21.44 -6.68
N GLY A 191 33.03 -22.49 -6.31
CA GLY A 191 33.61 -23.76 -5.88
C GLY A 191 33.05 -24.38 -4.60
N GLU A 192 32.03 -25.22 -4.74
CA GLU A 192 32.00 -26.64 -4.32
C GLU A 192 30.55 -27.13 -4.15
N LEU A 193 30.05 -27.77 -5.21
CA LEU A 193 28.69 -28.30 -5.30
C LEU A 193 28.65 -29.75 -4.83
N THR A 194 27.68 -30.10 -3.98
CA THR A 194 26.85 -31.31 -4.20
C THR A 194 25.59 -31.45 -3.32
N LYS A 195 25.33 -30.58 -2.33
CA LYS A 195 24.02 -30.50 -1.63
C LYS A 195 23.26 -29.19 -1.84
N GLU A 196 23.91 -28.18 -2.39
CA GLU A 196 23.34 -26.85 -2.68
C GLU A 196 22.45 -26.79 -3.93
N ILE A 197 22.48 -27.80 -4.80
CA ILE A 197 21.79 -27.75 -6.10
C ILE A 197 20.26 -27.82 -5.96
N GLU A 198 19.75 -28.51 -4.94
CA GLU A 198 18.30 -28.57 -4.69
C GLU A 198 17.79 -27.30 -4.00
N THR A 199 18.57 -26.71 -3.10
CA THR A 199 18.28 -25.40 -2.49
C THR A 199 18.36 -24.27 -3.53
N ASN A 200 19.37 -24.27 -4.40
CA ASN A 200 19.54 -23.25 -5.45
C ASN A 200 18.41 -23.26 -6.51
N LYS A 201 17.77 -24.40 -6.76
CA LYS A 201 16.56 -24.46 -7.60
C LYS A 201 15.32 -23.87 -6.92
N LEU A 202 15.22 -23.94 -5.59
CA LEU A 202 14.18 -23.24 -4.82
C LEU A 202 14.43 -21.72 -4.76
N PHE A 203 15.71 -21.29 -4.69
CA PHE A 203 16.09 -19.87 -4.58
C PHE A 203 16.13 -19.11 -5.92
N SER A 204 16.46 -19.76 -7.04
CA SER A 204 16.50 -19.10 -8.37
C SER A 204 15.14 -18.56 -8.86
N ASN A 205 14.03 -19.09 -8.31
CA ASN A 205 12.68 -18.62 -8.60
C ASN A 205 12.23 -17.45 -7.72
N SER A 206 13.07 -17.01 -6.78
CA SER A 206 12.64 -16.17 -5.67
C SER A 206 13.27 -14.77 -5.67
N LYS A 207 13.46 -14.17 -6.85
CA LYS A 207 13.90 -12.75 -6.98
C LYS A 207 13.09 -11.81 -6.07
N PRO A 208 13.71 -10.79 -5.44
CA PRO A 208 13.00 -9.78 -4.66
C PRO A 208 11.89 -9.20 -5.51
N HIS A 209 10.69 -9.11 -4.94
CA HIS A 209 9.52 -8.61 -5.64
C HIS A 209 9.69 -7.08 -5.78
N LYS A 210 10.44 -6.62 -6.79
CA LYS A 210 10.84 -5.22 -7.02
C LYS A 210 9.70 -4.21 -6.83
N ILE A 211 8.49 -4.63 -7.18
CA ILE A 211 7.26 -3.85 -7.08
C ILE A 211 6.94 -3.47 -5.62
N VAL A 212 7.21 -4.35 -4.65
CA VAL A 212 6.97 -4.06 -3.21
C VAL A 212 7.98 -3.05 -2.67
N ASP A 213 9.24 -3.17 -3.07
CA ASP A 213 10.30 -2.23 -2.67
C ASP A 213 10.03 -0.82 -3.20
N GLN A 214 9.55 -0.72 -4.44
CA GLN A 214 9.16 0.55 -5.04
C GLN A 214 8.06 1.27 -4.23
N LEU A 215 7.09 0.54 -3.67
CA LEU A 215 6.08 1.13 -2.80
C LEU A 215 6.68 1.68 -1.50
N PHE A 216 7.54 0.91 -0.83
CA PHE A 216 8.18 1.35 0.42
C PHE A 216 9.10 2.55 0.20
N GLU A 217 9.86 2.55 -0.89
CA GLU A 217 10.69 3.69 -1.27
C GLU A 217 9.84 4.92 -1.62
N LYS A 218 8.75 4.74 -2.37
CA LYS A 218 7.86 5.83 -2.77
C LYS A 218 7.22 6.51 -1.55
N TYR A 219 6.56 5.74 -0.70
CA TYR A 219 5.70 6.26 0.38
C TYR A 219 6.40 6.43 1.73
N LEU A 220 7.32 5.53 2.07
CA LEU A 220 7.97 5.51 3.39
C LEU A 220 9.44 5.96 3.34
N LYS A 221 10.04 6.07 2.14
CA LYS A 221 11.49 6.29 1.96
C LYS A 221 12.32 5.19 2.63
N ILE A 222 11.78 3.98 2.69
CA ILE A 222 12.43 2.79 3.27
C ILE A 222 12.81 1.85 2.14
N ASN A 223 14.04 1.33 2.18
CA ASN A 223 14.47 0.21 1.36
C ASN A 223 14.64 -1.01 2.29
N ARG A 224 14.11 -2.17 1.91
CA ARG A 224 14.23 -3.39 2.74
C ARG A 224 15.66 -3.90 2.89
N PHE A 225 16.51 -3.56 1.92
CA PHE A 225 17.85 -4.11 1.72
C PHE A 225 18.97 -3.08 1.94
N LYS A 226 18.66 -1.87 2.44
CA LYS A 226 19.64 -0.83 2.81
C LYS A 226 19.32 -0.32 4.21
#